data_AF-A0A2V1B8I0-F1
#
_entry.id   AF-A0A2V1B8I0-F1
#
_cell.length_a   1.000
_cell.length_b   1.000
_cell.length_c   1.000
_cell.angle_alpha   90.00
_cell.angle_beta   90.00
_cell.angle_gamma   90.00
#
_symmetry.space_group_name_H-M   'P 1'
#
loop_
_entity.id
_entity.type
_entity.pdbx_description
1 polymer ?
#
loop_
_entity_poly.entity_id
_entity_poly.type
_entity_poly.pdbx_seq_one_letter_code
_entity_poly.pdbx_strand_id
1 'polypeptide(L)'
;MPSLLDLPREIRDEIYTYCLVSPGGLIAPYLLPRCNTLKANASRRRAIKSTKSRQKKQHLHLISDPIALTPHDAIFQTPDLFRDTRKSDYLSLSLRSTCRQIYNETAGLFWSRNTFYFEGLGESGRGMGVARTLKVMGQTASRLIERVTIRMTSLGPEYGALRKVLNTLSSRARLGNFKRLELVWGKVEFWSLMDALYGGDVPLFDAMIEDLGGGLAGERFERVVRVPVCPPGDDDDDEEDRMVHEEVVRCLHYAIGGTMICGDVVKWKDRVMVGI
;
A
#
# COMPACT_ATOMS: atom_id res chain seq x y z
N MET A 1 19.61 -29.11 -22.81
CA MET A 1 18.29 -28.46 -22.63
C MET A 1 18.53 -26.97 -22.60
N PRO A 2 17.81 -26.18 -23.43
CA PRO A 2 17.93 -24.73 -23.40
C PRO A 2 17.42 -24.17 -22.05
N SER A 3 18.18 -23.26 -21.48
CA SER A 3 17.89 -22.54 -20.23
C SER A 3 17.50 -21.09 -20.51
N LEU A 4 16.85 -20.42 -19.54
CA LEU A 4 16.55 -18.98 -19.66
C LEU A 4 17.82 -18.15 -19.87
N LEU A 5 18.95 -18.57 -19.29
CA LEU A 5 20.25 -17.89 -19.41
C LEU A 5 20.90 -18.06 -20.79
N ASP A 6 20.39 -19.00 -21.60
CA ASP A 6 20.89 -19.21 -22.97
C ASP A 6 20.30 -18.19 -23.95
N LEU A 7 19.25 -17.46 -23.55
CA LEU A 7 18.68 -16.36 -24.33
C LEU A 7 19.54 -15.09 -24.24
N PRO A 8 19.61 -14.25 -25.29
CA PRO A 8 20.19 -12.92 -25.21
C PRO A 8 19.58 -12.07 -24.09
N ARG A 9 20.36 -11.13 -23.56
CA ARG A 9 19.96 -10.35 -22.38
C ARG A 9 18.69 -9.53 -22.65
N GLU A 10 18.57 -9.01 -23.85
CA GLU A 10 17.47 -8.18 -24.33
C GLU A 10 16.14 -8.96 -24.24
N ILE A 11 16.15 -10.20 -24.73
CA ILE A 11 14.99 -11.10 -24.68
C ILE A 11 14.63 -11.44 -23.23
N ARG A 12 15.63 -11.66 -22.36
CA ARG A 12 15.37 -11.89 -20.93
C ARG A 12 14.72 -10.68 -20.26
N ASP A 13 15.19 -9.47 -20.54
CA ASP A 13 14.64 -8.25 -19.93
C ASP A 13 13.18 -8.00 -20.36
N GLU A 14 12.80 -8.35 -21.59
CA GLU A 14 11.40 -8.36 -22.02
C GLU A 14 10.57 -9.36 -21.20
N ILE A 15 11.01 -10.61 -21.11
CA ILE A 15 10.34 -11.65 -20.30
C ILE A 15 10.21 -11.19 -18.85
N TYR A 16 11.28 -10.64 -18.27
CA TYR A 16 11.26 -10.14 -16.90
C TYR A 16 10.23 -9.02 -16.72
N THR A 17 10.11 -8.10 -17.69
CA THR A 17 9.13 -7.02 -17.64
C THR A 17 7.72 -7.59 -17.59
N TYR A 18 7.37 -8.54 -18.46
CA TYR A 18 6.05 -9.18 -18.45
C TYR A 18 5.75 -10.00 -17.19
N CYS A 19 6.76 -10.58 -16.54
CA CYS A 19 6.56 -11.44 -15.38
C CYS A 19 6.62 -10.71 -14.03
N LEU A 20 7.31 -9.57 -13.96
CA LEU A 20 7.66 -8.93 -12.68
C LEU A 20 7.11 -7.51 -12.55
N VAL A 21 6.68 -6.88 -13.63
CA VAL A 21 6.16 -5.51 -13.60
C VAL A 21 4.66 -5.57 -13.82
N SER A 22 3.90 -5.04 -12.85
CA SER A 22 2.48 -4.80 -13.07
C SER A 22 2.30 -3.84 -14.26
N PRO A 23 1.38 -4.12 -15.20
CA PRO A 23 1.07 -3.20 -16.29
C PRO A 23 0.71 -1.78 -15.81
N GLY A 24 -0.01 -1.67 -14.69
CA GLY A 24 -0.34 -0.39 -14.05
C GLY A 24 0.71 0.12 -13.06
N GLY A 25 1.79 -0.65 -12.83
CA GLY A 25 2.83 -0.34 -11.85
C GLY A 25 2.37 -0.41 -10.40
N LEU A 26 1.14 -0.84 -10.11
CA LEU A 26 0.60 -0.99 -8.77
C LEU A 26 0.52 -2.46 -8.39
N ILE A 27 0.92 -2.79 -7.15
CA ILE A 27 0.82 -4.15 -6.65
C ILE A 27 0.25 -4.19 -5.24
N ALA A 28 -0.71 -5.06 -4.98
CA ALA A 28 -1.21 -5.27 -3.62
C ALA A 28 -0.66 -6.57 -3.01
N PRO A 29 -0.11 -6.51 -1.80
CA PRO A 29 0.23 -7.68 -1.01
C PRO A 29 -1.02 -8.30 -0.37
N TYR A 30 -1.18 -9.62 -0.54
CA TYR A 30 -2.29 -10.40 0.01
C TYR A 30 -1.79 -11.64 0.74
N LEU A 31 -2.46 -12.01 1.84
CA LEU A 31 -2.28 -13.32 2.47
C LEU A 31 -3.44 -14.22 2.15
N LEU A 32 -3.14 -15.40 1.60
CA LEU A 32 -4.13 -16.46 1.55
C LEU A 32 -4.54 -16.85 2.98
N PRO A 33 -5.86 -16.93 3.27
CA PRO A 33 -6.35 -17.52 4.49
C PRO A 33 -5.70 -18.89 4.67
N ARG A 34 -5.27 -19.21 5.89
CA ARG A 34 -4.81 -20.56 6.16
C ARG A 34 -5.98 -21.49 5.93
N CYS A 35 -5.90 -22.38 4.94
CA CYS A 35 -6.79 -23.53 4.92
C CYS A 35 -6.64 -24.22 6.27
N ASN A 36 -7.72 -24.25 7.05
CA ASN A 36 -7.84 -25.11 8.21
C ASN A 36 -7.72 -26.53 7.66
N THR A 37 -6.50 -27.05 7.60
CA THR A 37 -6.28 -28.45 7.25
C THR A 37 -7.17 -29.26 8.19
N LEU A 38 -8.04 -30.11 7.63
CA LEU A 38 -9.07 -30.94 8.29
C LEU A 38 -8.56 -31.91 9.38
N LYS A 39 -7.41 -31.64 9.99
CA LYS A 39 -6.86 -32.40 11.11
C LYS A 39 -7.27 -31.77 12.45
N ALA A 40 -8.56 -31.57 12.67
CA ALA A 40 -9.09 -31.24 14.00
C ALA A 40 -9.32 -32.50 14.87
N ASN A 41 -9.38 -33.70 14.29
CA ASN A 41 -9.81 -34.90 15.05
C ASN A 41 -8.72 -35.96 15.29
N ALA A 42 -7.48 -35.78 14.82
CA ALA A 42 -6.43 -36.81 14.96
C ALA A 42 -5.41 -36.58 16.10
N SER A 43 -5.38 -35.40 16.74
CA SER A 43 -4.29 -35.03 17.66
C SER A 43 -4.63 -35.05 19.15
N ARG A 44 -5.83 -35.48 19.57
CA ARG A 44 -6.19 -35.55 21.00
C ARG A 44 -5.46 -36.64 21.80
N ARG A 45 -4.57 -37.45 21.20
CA ARG A 45 -3.93 -38.58 21.90
C ARG A 45 -2.39 -38.61 21.94
N ARG A 46 -1.65 -37.63 21.40
CA ARG A 46 -0.18 -37.57 21.60
C ARG A 46 0.33 -36.15 21.79
N ALA A 47 -0.06 -35.54 22.91
CA ALA A 47 0.67 -34.43 23.49
C ALA A 47 1.91 -34.98 24.21
N ILE A 48 2.96 -35.31 23.45
CA ILE A 48 4.30 -35.53 24.00
C ILE A 48 5.29 -34.72 23.16
N LYS A 49 5.71 -33.59 23.73
CA LYS A 49 7.01 -32.91 23.53
C LYS A 49 7.52 -32.81 22.09
N SER A 50 6.97 -31.86 21.32
CA SER A 50 7.65 -31.29 20.15
C SER A 50 7.54 -29.75 20.22
N THR A 51 8.41 -29.14 21.01
CA THR A 51 8.59 -27.68 21.22
C THR A 51 9.27 -26.97 20.04
N LYS A 52 8.92 -27.33 18.81
CA LYS A 52 9.20 -26.51 17.63
C LYS A 52 7.99 -26.60 16.71
N SER A 53 6.93 -25.86 17.04
CA SER A 53 5.88 -25.62 16.05
C SER A 53 6.55 -24.92 14.87
N ARG A 54 6.82 -25.66 13.79
CA ARG A 54 7.09 -25.09 12.47
C ARG A 54 5.89 -24.20 12.18
N GLN A 55 6.00 -22.91 12.49
CA GLN A 55 5.02 -21.93 12.03
C GLN A 55 4.97 -22.10 10.52
N LYS A 56 3.86 -22.66 10.02
CA LYS A 56 3.62 -22.72 8.58
C LYS A 56 3.73 -21.29 8.08
N LYS A 57 4.79 -21.02 7.30
CA LYS A 57 5.10 -19.70 6.75
C LYS A 57 3.86 -19.27 5.97
N GLN A 58 3.27 -18.14 6.35
CA GLN A 58 2.24 -17.53 5.53
C GLN A 58 2.92 -17.04 4.26
N HIS A 59 2.43 -17.47 3.10
CA HIS A 59 2.96 -17.05 1.82
C HIS A 59 2.26 -15.75 1.42
N LEU A 60 3.08 -14.73 1.14
CA LEU A 60 2.60 -13.48 0.59
C LEU A 60 2.40 -13.64 -0.91
N HIS A 61 1.21 -13.25 -1.37
CA HIS A 61 0.88 -13.15 -2.79
C HIS A 61 0.86 -11.69 -3.19
N LEU A 62 1.21 -11.41 -4.44
CA LEU A 62 1.20 -10.07 -5.00
C LEU A 62 0.26 -10.04 -6.19
N ILE A 63 -0.63 -9.04 -6.21
CA ILE A 63 -1.63 -8.86 -7.25
C ILE A 63 -1.28 -7.60 -8.05
N SER A 64 -1.33 -7.66 -9.38
CA SER A 64 -0.90 -6.57 -10.27
C SER A 64 -1.96 -5.51 -10.58
N ASP A 65 -3.24 -5.76 -10.31
CA ASP A 65 -4.28 -4.74 -10.50
C ASP A 65 -5.20 -4.66 -9.27
N PRO A 66 -4.76 -3.97 -8.21
CA PRO A 66 -5.51 -3.94 -6.96
C PRO A 66 -6.71 -2.99 -6.98
N ILE A 67 -6.79 -2.06 -7.95
CA ILE A 67 -7.89 -1.09 -8.02
C ILE A 67 -9.17 -1.76 -8.53
N ALA A 68 -9.03 -2.71 -9.46
CA ALA A 68 -10.16 -3.49 -9.97
C ALA A 68 -10.75 -4.47 -8.94
N LEU A 69 -9.96 -4.87 -7.94
CA LEU A 69 -10.35 -5.90 -6.98
C LEU A 69 -10.96 -5.26 -5.75
N THR A 70 -12.27 -5.01 -5.81
CA THR A 70 -13.03 -4.58 -4.63
C THR A 70 -12.94 -5.65 -3.53
N PRO A 71 -12.99 -5.31 -2.23
CA PRO A 71 -12.87 -6.29 -1.15
C PRO A 71 -13.94 -7.39 -1.11
N HIS A 72 -15.01 -7.23 -1.88
CA HIS A 72 -16.09 -8.20 -2.04
C HIS A 72 -15.90 -9.12 -3.23
N ASP A 73 -14.81 -8.95 -3.98
CA ASP A 73 -14.50 -9.76 -5.13
C ASP A 73 -14.38 -11.23 -4.73
N ALA A 74 -14.96 -12.10 -5.56
CA ALA A 74 -15.01 -13.54 -5.35
C ALA A 74 -13.60 -14.15 -5.19
N ILE A 75 -12.55 -13.47 -5.70
CA ILE A 75 -11.15 -13.80 -5.46
C ILE A 75 -10.83 -14.05 -3.97
N PHE A 76 -11.45 -13.30 -3.06
CA PHE A 76 -11.20 -13.37 -1.63
C PHE A 76 -11.92 -14.55 -0.96
N GLN A 77 -12.93 -15.11 -1.62
CA GLN A 77 -13.72 -16.23 -1.10
C GLN A 77 -13.21 -17.57 -1.62
N THR A 78 -12.69 -17.62 -2.85
CA THR A 78 -12.21 -18.86 -3.49
C THR A 78 -10.92 -18.66 -4.29
N PRO A 79 -9.76 -18.58 -3.61
CA PRO A 79 -8.49 -18.22 -4.25
C PRO A 79 -8.03 -19.19 -5.34
N ASP A 80 -8.38 -20.47 -5.21
CA ASP A 80 -7.94 -21.51 -6.13
C ASP A 80 -8.64 -21.42 -7.50
N LEU A 81 -9.92 -21.05 -7.54
CA LEU A 81 -10.67 -20.86 -8.80
C LEU A 81 -10.17 -19.63 -9.58
N PHE A 82 -9.74 -18.59 -8.87
CA PHE A 82 -9.19 -17.38 -9.46
C PHE A 82 -7.79 -17.62 -10.06
N ARG A 83 -6.96 -18.47 -9.44
CA ARG A 83 -5.65 -18.86 -10.00
C ARG A 83 -5.74 -19.47 -11.38
N ASP A 84 -6.83 -20.16 -11.71
CA ASP A 84 -7.01 -20.77 -13.02
C ASP A 84 -7.62 -19.82 -14.05
N THR A 85 -8.45 -18.87 -13.62
CA THR A 85 -9.17 -17.94 -14.52
C THR A 85 -8.41 -16.64 -14.79
N ARG A 86 -7.53 -16.19 -13.90
CA ARG A 86 -6.77 -14.93 -14.03
C ARG A 86 -5.30 -15.06 -13.64
N LYS A 87 -4.59 -15.99 -14.30
CA LYS A 87 -3.14 -16.16 -14.12
C LYS A 87 -2.33 -14.88 -14.37
N SER A 88 -2.87 -13.96 -15.18
CA SER A 88 -2.28 -12.66 -15.50
C SER A 88 -2.22 -11.68 -14.33
N ASP A 89 -3.09 -11.84 -13.33
CA ASP A 89 -3.30 -10.81 -12.31
C ASP A 89 -2.36 -11.01 -11.10
N TYR A 90 -1.57 -12.08 -11.07
CA TYR A 90 -0.60 -12.34 -10.02
C TYR A 90 0.83 -12.13 -10.48
N LEU A 91 1.62 -11.50 -9.62
CA LEU A 91 3.06 -11.44 -9.78
C LEU A 91 3.71 -12.55 -8.97
N SER A 92 4.32 -13.50 -9.67
CA SER A 92 5.09 -14.56 -9.04
C SER A 92 6.50 -14.08 -8.71
N LEU A 93 6.86 -14.10 -7.43
CA LEU A 93 8.23 -13.86 -6.99
C LEU A 93 9.16 -15.07 -7.20
N SER A 94 8.66 -16.20 -7.74
CA SER A 94 9.44 -17.44 -7.91
C SER A 94 10.65 -17.25 -8.83
N LEU A 95 10.52 -16.43 -9.87
CA LEU A 95 11.60 -16.21 -10.83
C LEU A 95 12.86 -15.67 -10.16
N ARG A 96 12.69 -14.77 -9.18
CA ARG A 96 13.79 -14.18 -8.41
C ARG A 96 14.51 -15.19 -7.51
N SER A 97 13.85 -16.31 -7.19
CA SER A 97 14.41 -17.35 -6.32
C SER A 97 15.17 -18.46 -7.06
N THR A 98 15.26 -18.38 -8.39
CA THR A 98 15.86 -19.44 -9.23
C THR A 98 17.39 -19.49 -9.12
N CYS A 99 18.08 -18.40 -9.44
CA CYS A 99 19.53 -18.30 -9.30
C CYS A 99 19.99 -16.87 -9.01
N ARG A 100 21.25 -16.72 -8.56
CA ARG A 100 21.84 -15.43 -8.19
C ARG A 100 21.89 -14.43 -9.34
N GLN A 101 22.18 -14.90 -10.56
CA GLN A 101 22.24 -14.03 -11.74
C GLN A 101 20.85 -13.45 -12.04
N ILE A 102 19.83 -14.29 -12.18
CA ILE A 102 18.45 -13.85 -12.41
C ILE A 102 18.00 -12.93 -11.30
N TYR A 103 18.29 -13.23 -10.03
CA TYR A 103 17.97 -12.34 -8.92
C TYR A 103 18.58 -10.94 -9.10
N ASN A 104 19.87 -10.85 -9.46
CA ASN A 104 20.54 -9.57 -9.65
C ASN A 104 19.96 -8.79 -10.85
N GLU A 105 19.64 -9.49 -11.94
CA GLU A 105 19.03 -8.88 -13.14
C GLU A 105 17.62 -8.34 -12.85
N THR A 106 16.85 -9.07 -12.04
CA THR A 106 15.41 -8.82 -11.84
C THR A 106 15.06 -8.00 -10.61
N ALA A 107 15.91 -7.96 -9.58
CA ALA A 107 15.58 -7.30 -8.32
C ALA A 107 15.34 -5.80 -8.53
N GLY A 108 16.25 -5.11 -9.23
CA GLY A 108 16.11 -3.68 -9.51
C GLY A 108 14.84 -3.39 -10.31
N LEU A 109 14.57 -4.18 -11.35
CA LEU A 109 13.38 -4.06 -12.18
C LEU A 109 12.09 -4.18 -11.35
N PHE A 110 11.97 -5.24 -10.54
CA PHE A 110 10.78 -5.47 -9.72
C PHE A 110 10.54 -4.35 -8.71
N TRP A 111 11.55 -3.96 -7.92
CA TRP A 111 11.34 -3.01 -6.82
C TRP A 111 11.18 -1.56 -7.27
N SER A 112 11.85 -1.17 -8.37
CA SER A 112 11.81 0.21 -8.86
C SER A 112 10.64 0.50 -9.80
N ARG A 113 10.03 -0.53 -10.42
CA ARG A 113 8.91 -0.37 -11.36
C ARG A 113 7.54 -0.71 -10.78
N ASN A 114 7.47 -1.25 -9.56
CA ASN A 114 6.21 -1.49 -8.87
C ASN A 114 6.08 -0.62 -7.62
N THR A 115 4.86 -0.18 -7.37
CA THR A 115 4.44 0.57 -6.20
C THR A 115 3.54 -0.31 -5.36
N PHE A 116 3.88 -0.48 -4.07
CA PHE A 116 3.09 -1.28 -3.14
C PHE A 116 1.86 -0.49 -2.71
N TYR A 117 0.69 -0.94 -3.15
CA TYR A 117 -0.60 -0.37 -2.81
C TYR A 117 -1.21 -1.07 -1.59
N PHE A 118 -1.73 -0.29 -0.66
CA PHE A 118 -2.45 -0.76 0.52
C PHE A 118 -3.82 -0.08 0.60
N GLU A 119 -4.88 -0.86 0.80
CA GLU A 119 -6.26 -0.37 0.90
C GLU A 119 -6.61 0.21 2.29
N GLY A 120 -5.60 0.45 3.13
CA GLY A 120 -5.78 0.97 4.49
C GLY A 120 -4.52 0.85 5.34
N LEU A 121 -4.56 1.49 6.51
CA LEU A 121 -3.42 1.56 7.45
C LEU A 121 -3.29 0.28 8.29
N GLY A 122 -4.41 -0.14 8.86
CA GLY A 122 -4.51 -1.22 9.85
C GLY A 122 -4.89 -2.58 9.28
N GLU A 123 -5.02 -3.55 10.18
CA GLU A 123 -5.72 -4.80 9.87
C GLU A 123 -7.22 -4.50 9.79
N SER A 124 -7.70 -4.21 8.59
CA SER A 124 -9.13 -4.26 8.33
C SER A 124 -9.52 -5.72 8.08
N GLY A 125 -10.80 -6.07 8.22
CA GLY A 125 -11.29 -7.43 7.86
C GLY A 125 -10.99 -7.86 6.40
N ARG A 126 -10.39 -6.95 5.60
CA ARG A 126 -10.13 -7.04 4.17
C ARG A 126 -8.62 -7.00 3.83
N GLY A 127 -7.73 -6.64 4.77
CA GLY A 127 -6.28 -6.51 4.51
C GLY A 127 -5.40 -6.63 5.76
N MET A 128 -4.13 -6.96 5.59
CA MET A 128 -3.19 -7.11 6.72
C MET A 128 -2.70 -5.79 7.34
N GLY A 129 -2.95 -4.67 6.67
CA GLY A 129 -2.31 -3.41 6.98
C GLY A 129 -0.81 -3.38 6.62
N VAL A 130 -0.28 -2.17 6.57
CA VAL A 130 1.09 -1.93 6.10
C VAL A 130 2.12 -2.60 7.01
N ALA A 131 2.02 -2.35 8.32
CA ALA A 131 3.03 -2.79 9.29
C ALA A 131 3.18 -4.33 9.35
N ARG A 132 2.06 -5.08 9.31
CA ARG A 132 2.10 -6.54 9.34
C ARG A 132 2.61 -7.11 8.02
N THR A 133 2.22 -6.52 6.88
CA THR A 133 2.77 -6.92 5.58
C THR A 133 4.29 -6.81 5.55
N LEU A 134 4.82 -5.66 5.94
CA LEU A 134 6.27 -5.45 5.98
C LEU A 134 6.96 -6.43 6.95
N LYS A 135 6.30 -6.77 8.06
CA LYS A 135 6.78 -7.79 9.00
C LYS A 135 6.83 -9.18 8.37
N VAL A 136 5.78 -9.59 7.65
CA VAL A 136 5.69 -10.90 6.98
C VAL A 136 6.69 -11.02 5.85
N MET A 137 6.91 -9.95 5.07
CA MET A 137 7.96 -9.89 4.04
C MET A 137 9.36 -10.09 4.62
N GLY A 138 9.54 -9.77 5.90
CA GLY A 138 10.84 -9.80 6.55
C GLY A 138 11.69 -8.56 6.26
N GLN A 139 12.79 -8.45 7.00
CA GLN A 139 13.60 -7.22 7.03
C GLN A 139 14.26 -6.89 5.70
N THR A 140 14.78 -7.89 4.98
CA THR A 140 15.49 -7.67 3.71
C THR A 140 14.54 -7.23 2.61
N ALA A 141 13.45 -7.96 2.37
CA ALA A 141 12.52 -7.63 1.29
C ALA A 141 11.79 -6.30 1.53
N SER A 142 11.35 -6.03 2.77
CA SER A 142 10.68 -4.75 3.10
C SER A 142 11.57 -3.52 2.93
N ARG A 143 12.90 -3.66 3.02
CA ARG A 143 13.85 -2.55 2.77
C ARG A 143 14.07 -2.26 1.29
N LEU A 144 13.73 -3.18 0.41
CA LEU A 144 13.88 -2.99 -1.03
C LEU A 144 12.69 -2.27 -1.65
N ILE A 145 11.57 -2.13 -0.92
CA ILE A 145 10.40 -1.38 -1.39
C ILE A 145 10.79 0.08 -1.58
N GLU A 146 10.59 0.60 -2.77
CA GLU A 146 10.90 1.99 -3.10
C GLU A 146 9.70 2.92 -3.00
N ARG A 147 8.50 2.43 -3.37
CA ARG A 147 7.28 3.25 -3.45
C ARG A 147 6.12 2.55 -2.76
N VAL A 148 5.40 3.31 -1.95
CA VAL A 148 4.18 2.85 -1.27
C VAL A 148 3.07 3.85 -1.53
N THR A 149 1.89 3.34 -1.88
CA THR A 149 0.64 4.08 -1.92
C THR A 149 -0.30 3.50 -0.88
N ILE A 150 -0.88 4.36 -0.04
CA ILE A 150 -1.86 3.96 0.97
C ILE A 150 -3.14 4.71 0.65
N ARG A 151 -4.22 3.95 0.43
CA ARG A 151 -5.56 4.50 0.43
C ARG A 151 -5.96 4.79 1.88
N MET A 152 -6.33 6.03 2.12
CA MET A 152 -6.79 6.51 3.41
C MET A 152 -8.26 6.17 3.58
N THR A 153 -8.62 5.74 4.78
CA THR A 153 -9.99 5.36 5.15
C THR A 153 -10.72 6.51 5.82
N SER A 154 -12.05 6.43 5.98
CA SER A 154 -12.81 7.43 6.74
C SER A 154 -12.29 7.55 8.18
N LEU A 155 -12.40 8.75 8.76
CA LEU A 155 -11.98 9.01 10.14
C LEU A 155 -12.55 7.98 11.10
N GLY A 156 -11.68 7.43 11.94
CA GLY A 156 -12.02 6.29 12.77
C GLY A 156 -10.80 5.66 13.44
N PRO A 157 -10.99 4.52 14.12
CA PRO A 157 -9.95 3.88 14.95
C PRO A 157 -8.70 3.44 14.15
N GLU A 158 -8.80 3.33 12.82
CA GLU A 158 -7.67 2.98 11.96
C GLU A 158 -6.57 4.04 11.93
N TYR A 159 -6.91 5.32 12.21
CA TYR A 159 -5.94 6.41 12.26
C TYR A 159 -4.95 6.27 13.42
N GLY A 160 -5.31 5.58 14.50
CA GLY A 160 -4.34 5.25 15.56
C GLY A 160 -3.17 4.37 15.09
N ALA A 161 -3.28 3.72 13.92
CA ALA A 161 -2.18 3.01 13.29
C ALA A 161 -1.29 3.90 12.41
N LEU A 162 -1.72 5.11 12.05
CA LEU A 162 -1.04 6.00 11.11
C LEU A 162 0.37 6.34 11.57
N ARG A 163 0.50 6.89 12.79
CA ARG A 163 1.81 7.21 13.38
C ARG A 163 2.75 6.00 13.38
N LYS A 164 2.23 4.81 13.67
CA LYS A 164 3.01 3.56 13.66
C LYS A 164 3.44 3.16 12.25
N VAL A 165 2.57 3.32 11.25
CA VAL A 165 2.86 3.04 9.84
C VAL A 165 3.93 3.99 9.33
N LEU A 166 3.77 5.30 9.57
CA LEU A 166 4.76 6.32 9.20
C LEU A 166 6.12 5.99 9.80
N ASN A 167 6.21 5.86 11.13
CA ASN A 167 7.46 5.48 11.82
C ASN A 167 8.09 4.19 11.27
N THR A 168 7.26 3.21 10.88
CA THR A 168 7.76 1.97 10.26
C THR A 168 8.38 2.25 8.90
N LEU A 169 7.72 3.04 8.05
CA LEU A 169 8.22 3.41 6.72
C LEU A 169 9.47 4.29 6.82
N SER A 170 9.51 5.23 7.75
CA SER A 170 10.69 6.07 8.04
C SER A 170 11.90 5.26 8.44
N SER A 171 11.69 4.24 9.28
CA SER A 171 12.73 3.27 9.64
C SER A 171 13.23 2.48 8.43
N ARG A 172 12.37 2.20 7.43
CA ARG A 172 12.76 1.58 6.16
C ARG A 172 13.48 2.55 5.24
N ALA A 173 13.09 3.82 5.20
CA ALA A 173 13.80 4.86 4.46
C ALA A 173 15.23 5.05 4.95
N ARG A 174 15.43 5.04 6.28
CA ARG A 174 16.76 5.21 6.87
C ARG A 174 17.72 4.06 6.53
N LEU A 175 17.20 2.84 6.41
CA LEU A 175 18.01 1.61 6.30
C LEU A 175 17.79 0.84 4.99
N GLY A 176 17.14 1.45 4.01
CA GLY A 176 16.67 0.80 2.79
C GLY A 176 16.51 1.78 1.64
N ASN A 177 15.73 1.37 0.64
CA ASN A 177 15.56 2.08 -0.63
C ASN A 177 14.23 2.84 -0.72
N PHE A 178 13.55 3.06 0.40
CA PHE A 178 12.25 3.72 0.39
C PHE A 178 12.40 5.18 -0.07
N LYS A 179 11.76 5.51 -1.19
CA LYS A 179 11.90 6.79 -1.91
C LYS A 179 10.63 7.61 -1.90
N ARG A 180 9.44 6.99 -1.91
CA ARG A 180 8.18 7.72 -2.03
C ARG A 180 7.05 7.09 -1.22
N LEU A 181 6.34 7.93 -0.48
CA LEU A 181 5.05 7.65 0.14
C LEU A 181 3.97 8.49 -0.52
N GLU A 182 2.89 7.85 -0.95
CA GLU A 182 1.70 8.50 -1.44
C GLU A 182 0.50 8.13 -0.57
N LEU A 183 -0.20 9.14 -0.03
CA LEU A 183 -1.45 8.97 0.71
C LEU A 183 -2.60 9.45 -0.18
N VAL A 184 -3.60 8.60 -0.40
CA VAL A 184 -4.69 8.87 -1.34
C VAL A 184 -6.01 8.82 -0.60
N TRP A 185 -6.76 9.92 -0.62
CA TRP A 185 -8.14 9.94 -0.15
C TRP A 185 -9.10 9.74 -1.33
N GLY A 186 -10.02 8.78 -1.17
CA GLY A 186 -11.17 8.68 -2.04
C GLY A 186 -12.17 9.79 -1.75
N LYS A 187 -13.18 9.95 -2.62
CA LYS A 187 -14.21 10.99 -2.45
C LYS A 187 -14.85 10.87 -1.08
N VAL A 188 -15.50 9.75 -0.79
CA VAL A 188 -16.26 9.52 0.45
C VAL A 188 -15.39 9.74 1.68
N GLU A 189 -14.18 9.20 1.69
CA GLU A 189 -13.26 9.30 2.82
C GLU A 189 -12.75 10.74 3.03
N PHE A 190 -12.61 11.52 1.96
CA PHE A 190 -12.25 12.95 2.05
C PHE A 190 -13.42 13.80 2.54
N TRP A 191 -14.65 13.55 2.09
CA TRP A 191 -15.84 14.24 2.61
C TRP A 191 -15.99 14.01 4.12
N SER A 192 -15.75 12.78 4.60
CA SER A 192 -15.72 12.51 6.04
C SER A 192 -14.67 13.34 6.79
N LEU A 193 -13.56 13.74 6.16
CA LEU A 193 -12.59 14.67 6.77
C LEU A 193 -13.12 16.10 6.84
N MET A 194 -13.78 16.56 5.77
CA MET A 194 -14.42 17.87 5.73
C MET A 194 -15.50 17.98 6.81
N ASP A 195 -16.35 16.95 6.89
CA ASP A 195 -17.40 16.84 7.90
C ASP A 195 -16.82 16.81 9.32
N ALA A 196 -15.65 16.23 9.56
CA ALA A 196 -15.06 16.24 10.90
C ALA A 196 -14.50 17.61 11.31
N LEU A 197 -13.95 18.37 10.35
CA LEU A 197 -13.47 19.72 10.60
C LEU A 197 -14.64 20.68 10.90
N TYR A 198 -15.77 20.52 10.21
CA TYR A 198 -16.90 21.46 10.28
C TYR A 198 -18.06 20.99 11.18
N GLY A 199 -18.34 19.69 11.18
CA GLY A 199 -19.47 19.03 11.85
C GLY A 199 -19.23 18.60 13.30
N GLY A 200 -18.08 18.95 13.90
CA GLY A 200 -17.88 18.87 15.36
C GLY A 200 -16.92 17.79 15.87
N ASP A 201 -16.34 16.95 15.00
CA ASP A 201 -15.31 15.96 15.36
C ASP A 201 -13.88 16.53 15.22
N VAL A 202 -13.72 17.84 15.44
CA VAL A 202 -12.44 18.57 15.36
C VAL A 202 -11.31 17.89 16.15
N PRO A 203 -11.51 17.35 17.38
CA PRO A 203 -10.44 16.67 18.10
C PRO A 203 -9.88 15.44 17.36
N LEU A 204 -10.72 14.74 16.59
CA LEU A 204 -10.32 13.58 15.81
C LEU A 204 -9.53 14.01 14.56
N PHE A 205 -9.96 15.10 13.92
CA PHE A 205 -9.23 15.73 12.82
C PHE A 205 -7.85 16.22 13.30
N ASP A 206 -7.79 16.95 14.41
CA ASP A 206 -6.54 17.47 14.97
C ASP A 206 -5.58 16.34 15.37
N ALA A 207 -6.08 15.28 16.01
CA ALA A 207 -5.27 14.12 16.34
C ALA A 207 -4.67 13.44 15.09
N MET A 208 -5.45 13.35 14.01
CA MET A 208 -4.95 12.85 12.73
C MET A 208 -3.86 13.77 12.15
N ILE A 209 -4.10 15.09 12.13
CA ILE A 209 -3.14 16.08 11.62
C ILE A 209 -1.84 16.04 12.44
N GLU A 210 -1.93 15.90 13.76
CA GLU A 210 -0.78 15.71 14.64
C GLU A 210 -0.03 14.42 14.33
N ASP A 211 -0.73 13.30 14.12
CA ASP A 211 -0.13 12.01 13.76
C ASP A 211 0.61 12.07 12.41
N LEU A 212 0.04 12.78 11.44
CA LEU A 212 0.65 13.03 10.15
C LEU A 212 1.92 13.87 10.29
N GLY A 213 1.90 14.94 11.09
CA GLY A 213 3.06 15.83 11.30
C GLY A 213 4.17 15.20 12.16
N GLY A 214 3.80 14.53 13.24
CA GLY A 214 4.72 13.98 14.24
C GLY A 214 5.48 12.74 13.76
N GLY A 215 4.91 11.99 12.82
CA GLY A 215 5.54 10.80 12.25
C GLY A 215 6.65 11.07 11.23
N LEU A 216 6.92 12.35 10.86
CA LEU A 216 7.68 12.71 9.64
C LEU A 216 8.90 13.63 9.86
N ALA A 217 9.31 13.88 11.10
CA ALA A 217 10.41 14.80 11.39
C ALA A 217 11.78 14.24 10.93
N GLY A 218 12.40 14.86 9.92
CA GLY A 218 13.78 14.58 9.47
C GLY A 218 13.92 13.55 8.34
N GLU A 219 12.88 13.34 7.54
CA GLU A 219 12.79 12.20 6.63
C GLU A 219 13.29 12.44 5.20
N ARG A 220 13.76 11.35 4.58
CA ARG A 220 14.53 11.32 3.33
C ARG A 220 13.74 10.86 2.09
N PHE A 221 12.41 10.77 2.18
CA PHE A 221 11.58 10.29 1.08
C PHE A 221 10.56 11.33 0.62
N GLU A 222 10.21 11.25 -0.66
CA GLU A 222 9.19 12.06 -1.30
C GLU A 222 7.82 11.74 -0.70
N ARG A 223 7.07 12.80 -0.38
CA ARG A 223 5.72 12.70 0.18
C ARG A 223 4.73 13.28 -0.81
N VAL A 224 3.69 12.52 -1.09
CA VAL A 224 2.61 12.93 -1.99
C VAL A 224 1.28 12.70 -1.30
N VAL A 225 0.42 13.69 -1.35
CA VAL A 225 -0.97 13.61 -0.89
C VAL A 225 -1.85 13.82 -2.09
N ARG A 226 -2.79 12.90 -2.32
CA ARG A 226 -3.79 13.03 -3.37
C ARG A 226 -5.18 13.04 -2.76
N VAL A 227 -5.95 14.06 -3.13
CA VAL A 227 -7.33 14.29 -2.68
C VAL A 227 -8.23 14.54 -3.89
N PRO A 228 -9.55 14.31 -3.77
CA PRO A 228 -10.49 14.65 -4.85
C PRO A 228 -10.53 16.15 -5.13
N VAL A 229 -10.88 16.51 -6.37
CA VAL A 229 -11.26 17.90 -6.70
C VAL A 229 -12.57 18.23 -5.98
N CYS A 230 -12.67 19.45 -5.45
CA CYS A 230 -13.95 19.99 -5.02
C CYS A 230 -14.90 20.03 -6.23
N PRO A 231 -16.11 19.46 -6.16
CA PRO A 231 -17.05 19.55 -7.28
C PRO A 231 -17.32 21.03 -7.62
N PRO A 232 -17.45 21.38 -8.91
CA PRO A 232 -17.95 22.70 -9.27
C PRO A 232 -19.41 22.76 -8.83
N GLY A 233 -19.64 23.49 -7.76
CA GLY A 233 -20.96 23.88 -7.33
C GLY A 233 -21.55 25.06 -8.10
N ASP A 234 -22.87 25.06 -8.23
CA ASP A 234 -23.67 26.05 -8.96
C ASP A 234 -24.44 27.02 -8.01
N ASP A 235 -24.41 26.81 -6.68
CA ASP A 235 -25.18 27.52 -5.65
C ASP A 235 -24.29 28.11 -4.53
N ASP A 236 -24.84 28.98 -3.66
CA ASP A 236 -24.10 29.66 -2.57
C ASP A 236 -23.57 28.70 -1.49
N ASP A 237 -24.23 27.56 -1.26
CA ASP A 237 -23.76 26.50 -0.33
C ASP A 237 -22.41 25.90 -0.79
N ASP A 238 -22.06 26.07 -2.06
CA ASP A 238 -20.82 25.56 -2.63
C ASP A 238 -19.59 26.42 -2.33
N GLU A 239 -19.78 27.69 -1.93
CA GLU A 239 -18.66 28.53 -1.49
C GLU A 239 -18.13 28.07 -0.13
N GLU A 240 -19.02 27.65 0.76
CA GLU A 240 -18.65 27.09 2.07
C GLU A 240 -17.89 25.77 1.92
N ASP A 241 -18.41 24.84 1.12
CA ASP A 241 -17.74 23.56 0.84
C ASP A 241 -16.36 23.74 0.19
N ARG A 242 -16.22 24.75 -0.69
CA ARG A 242 -14.91 25.11 -1.27
C ARG A 242 -13.96 25.63 -0.22
N MET A 243 -14.39 26.52 0.68
CA MET A 243 -13.55 27.02 1.77
C MET A 243 -13.10 25.89 2.70
N VAL A 244 -14.02 24.99 3.08
CA VAL A 244 -13.69 23.83 3.93
C VAL A 244 -12.75 22.87 3.22
N HIS A 245 -12.98 22.61 1.93
CA HIS A 245 -12.08 21.79 1.10
C HIS A 245 -10.66 22.38 1.11
N GLU A 246 -10.53 23.67 0.81
CA GLU A 246 -9.23 24.33 0.77
C GLU A 246 -8.53 24.33 2.12
N GLU A 247 -9.26 24.51 3.21
CA GLU A 247 -8.73 24.46 4.57
C GLU A 247 -8.23 23.05 4.94
N VAL A 248 -9.00 22.00 4.63
CA VAL A 248 -8.56 20.61 4.84
C VAL A 248 -7.32 20.31 4.01
N VAL A 249 -7.28 20.71 2.74
CA VAL A 249 -6.12 20.54 1.85
C VAL A 249 -4.90 21.25 2.42
N ARG A 250 -5.07 22.48 2.90
CA ARG A 250 -4.02 23.28 3.52
C ARG A 250 -3.48 22.57 4.77
N CYS A 251 -4.36 22.12 5.68
CA CYS A 251 -3.98 21.40 6.89
C CYS A 251 -3.21 20.10 6.58
N LEU A 252 -3.70 19.28 5.64
CA LEU A 252 -3.01 18.07 5.19
C LEU A 252 -1.62 18.37 4.61
N HIS A 253 -1.51 19.42 3.78
CA HIS A 253 -0.23 19.83 3.20
C HIS A 253 0.76 20.28 4.27
N TYR A 254 0.33 21.08 5.25
CA TYR A 254 1.21 21.52 6.34
C TYR A 254 1.67 20.38 7.22
N ALA A 255 0.77 19.43 7.52
CA ALA A 255 1.08 18.26 8.33
C ALA A 255 2.08 17.34 7.63
N ILE A 256 1.78 16.96 6.39
CA ILE A 256 2.56 15.94 5.67
C ILE A 256 3.78 16.54 5.00
N GLY A 257 3.67 17.75 4.46
CA GLY A 257 4.66 18.36 3.57
C GLY A 257 4.73 17.70 2.19
N GLY A 258 5.71 18.13 1.38
CA GLY A 258 5.91 17.58 0.04
C GLY A 258 4.89 18.10 -0.98
N THR A 259 4.36 17.18 -1.80
CA THR A 259 3.48 17.49 -2.93
C THR A 259 2.01 17.22 -2.60
N MET A 260 1.14 18.18 -2.87
CA MET A 260 -0.32 18.05 -2.78
C MET A 260 -0.93 18.06 -4.17
N ILE A 261 -1.74 17.05 -4.47
CA ILE A 261 -2.44 16.86 -5.74
C ILE A 261 -3.95 16.86 -5.45
N CYS A 262 -4.69 17.77 -6.09
CA CYS A 262 -6.14 17.84 -6.04
C CYS A 262 -6.70 17.40 -7.40
N GLY A 263 -7.40 16.26 -7.44
CA GLY A 263 -7.70 15.57 -8.68
C GLY A 263 -6.40 15.21 -9.39
N ASP A 264 -6.14 15.85 -10.53
CA ASP A 264 -4.93 15.67 -11.34
C ASP A 264 -4.02 16.91 -11.37
N VAL A 265 -4.35 17.93 -10.58
CA VAL A 265 -3.61 19.19 -10.53
C VAL A 265 -2.72 19.24 -9.30
N VAL A 266 -1.44 19.55 -9.48
CA VAL A 266 -0.50 19.81 -8.38
C VAL A 266 -0.82 21.20 -7.81
N LYS A 267 -1.51 21.26 -6.67
CA LYS A 267 -1.80 22.55 -6.00
C LYS A 267 -0.58 23.06 -5.22
N TRP A 268 0.14 22.18 -4.52
CA TRP A 268 1.29 22.57 -3.68
C TRP A 268 2.50 21.67 -3.91
N LYS A 269 3.69 22.26 -3.84
CA LYS A 269 4.97 21.54 -3.83
C LYS A 269 5.93 22.22 -2.86
N ASP A 270 6.43 21.46 -1.88
CA ASP A 270 7.44 21.90 -0.92
C ASP A 270 7.09 23.22 -0.19
N ARG A 271 5.79 23.39 0.15
CA ARG A 271 5.22 24.59 0.80
C ARG A 271 5.09 25.83 -0.09
N VAL A 272 5.26 25.66 -1.39
CA VAL A 272 4.95 26.66 -2.40
C VAL A 272 3.68 26.24 -3.15
N MET A 273 2.73 27.16 -3.31
CA MET A 273 1.56 26.95 -4.18
C MET A 273 2.00 27.04 -5.65
N VAL A 274 1.65 26.04 -6.46
CA VAL A 274 2.14 25.92 -7.86
C VAL A 274 1.01 25.99 -8.89
N GLY A 275 -0.22 25.62 -8.52
CA GLY A 275 -1.38 25.65 -9.40
C GLY A 275 -2.50 26.53 -8.85
N ILE A 276 -3.02 27.43 -9.69
CA ILE A 276 -4.33 28.08 -9.55
C ILE A 276 -5.31 27.24 -10.37
#